data_AF-A0A021X4Z2-F1
#
_entry.id   AF-A0A021X4Z2-F1
#
_cell.length_a   1.000
_cell.length_b   1.000
_cell.length_c   1.000
_cell.angle_alpha   90.00
_cell.angle_beta   90.00
_cell.angle_gamma   90.00
#
_symmetry.space_group_name_H-M   'P 1'
#
loop_
_entity.id
_entity.type
_entity.pdbx_description
1 polymer ?
#
loop_
_entity_poly.entity_id
_entity_poly.type
_entity_poly.pdbx_seq_one_letter_code
_entity_poly.pdbx_strand_id
1 'polypeptide(L)'
;MANNLDGPDRTSLFTIELPTCGDISRNPRAGSIPPIEGRFRADQPRIPAGNPDGGQWVDEGSGNRPILVSRRGPRGGRQVRILGRLQTITPAQEVRLAISTSRMQEALRAVHRREPNWKPTPQIYETVEGLIRANEATTQEAMLRALQAKLPQTGLGPYAKEWVVAPETNRRFNWTEQSEIDRIGRTYGCHWCGRKTSGTPRGHFIGDHQVPKSVGKPSRIYPHCWWCSNSQGGLLSKRRF
;
A
#
# COMPACT_ATOMS: atom_id res chain seq x y z
N MET A 1 3.65 3.48 -60.87
CA MET A 1 4.69 4.53 -60.74
C MET A 1 4.65 5.04 -59.31
N ALA A 2 5.83 5.24 -58.72
CA ALA A 2 6.12 5.72 -57.37
C ALA A 2 5.58 7.16 -57.12
N ASN A 3 5.42 7.77 -55.93
CA ASN A 3 6.11 7.82 -54.62
C ASN A 3 5.08 8.26 -53.53
N ASN A 4 5.09 7.92 -52.22
CA ASN A 4 6.00 8.27 -51.09
C ASN A 4 6.21 9.81 -50.96
N LEU A 5 6.07 10.57 -49.85
CA LEU A 5 6.15 10.46 -48.35
C LEU A 5 5.28 11.62 -47.74
N ASP A 6 4.78 11.69 -46.50
CA ASP A 6 5.46 11.81 -45.18
C ASP A 6 4.45 11.69 -43.99
N GLY A 7 4.89 11.21 -42.81
CA GLY A 7 4.12 11.01 -41.55
C GLY A 7 4.00 12.27 -40.63
N PRO A 8 3.89 12.18 -39.26
CA PRO A 8 3.96 10.99 -38.38
C PRO A 8 2.94 10.88 -37.20
N ASP A 9 2.72 9.62 -36.78
CA ASP A 9 2.73 9.05 -35.40
C ASP A 9 1.66 9.34 -34.30
N ARG A 10 1.39 8.22 -33.57
CA ARG A 10 1.07 8.02 -32.14
C ARG A 10 -0.35 7.57 -31.74
N THR A 11 -0.56 6.25 -31.67
CA THR A 11 -1.07 5.60 -30.43
C THR A 11 -0.86 4.07 -30.46
N SER A 12 0.13 3.59 -29.70
CA SER A 12 0.30 2.17 -29.37
C SER A 12 -0.48 1.88 -28.08
N LEU A 13 -1.48 1.00 -28.18
CA LEU A 13 -2.14 0.37 -27.03
C LEU A 13 -1.57 -1.05 -26.91
N PHE A 14 -0.78 -1.28 -25.86
CA PHE A 14 -0.36 -2.62 -25.46
C PHE A 14 -1.52 -3.36 -24.78
N THR A 15 -2.04 -4.39 -25.44
CA THR A 15 -2.88 -5.43 -24.84
C THR A 15 -1.97 -6.47 -24.19
N ILE A 16 -2.16 -6.73 -22.90
CA ILE A 16 -1.48 -7.80 -22.17
C ILE A 16 -2.48 -8.97 -22.05
N GLU A 17 -2.25 -10.06 -22.77
CA GLU A 17 -2.97 -11.32 -22.58
C GLU A 17 -2.28 -12.16 -21.50
N LEU A 18 -3.05 -12.63 -20.52
CA LEU A 18 -2.61 -13.56 -19.48
C LEU A 18 -2.83 -15.00 -19.98
N PRO A 19 -1.87 -15.94 -19.80
CA PRO A 19 -2.06 -17.31 -20.22
C PRO A 19 -3.00 -18.06 -19.27
N THR A 20 -3.97 -18.76 -19.85
CA THR A 20 -4.88 -19.68 -19.18
C THR A 20 -4.21 -21.01 -18.90
N CYS A 21 -4.51 -21.57 -17.74
CA CYS A 21 -4.12 -22.91 -17.30
C CYS A 21 -4.87 -23.97 -18.13
N GLY A 22 -4.15 -24.84 -18.85
CA GLY A 22 -4.73 -25.91 -19.64
C GLY A 22 -3.73 -27.03 -19.99
N ASP A 23 -4.00 -28.19 -19.41
CA ASP A 23 -3.79 -29.55 -19.92
C ASP A 23 -2.38 -30.19 -20.00
N ILE A 24 -2.14 -30.97 -18.94
CA ILE A 24 -1.25 -32.13 -18.87
C ILE A 24 -1.80 -33.23 -19.79
N SER A 25 -1.11 -33.57 -20.88
CA SER A 25 -1.25 -34.88 -21.53
C SER A 25 0.01 -35.31 -22.30
N ARG A 26 0.68 -36.30 -21.69
CA ARG A 26 1.41 -37.45 -22.27
C ARG A 26 2.21 -37.25 -23.57
N ASN A 27 3.53 -37.36 -23.46
CA ASN A 27 4.37 -37.95 -24.52
C ASN A 27 5.41 -38.91 -23.90
N PRO A 28 5.40 -40.22 -24.24
CA PRO A 28 6.30 -41.20 -23.67
C PRO A 28 7.58 -41.32 -24.52
N ARG A 29 8.65 -40.67 -24.10
CA ARG A 29 10.02 -41.12 -24.42
C ARG A 29 10.89 -40.97 -23.17
N ALA A 30 10.93 -42.06 -22.42
CA ALA A 30 11.90 -42.27 -21.36
C ALA A 30 13.31 -42.36 -21.97
N GLY A 31 14.09 -41.30 -21.79
CA GLY A 31 15.55 -41.31 -21.86
C GLY A 31 16.06 -40.77 -20.53
N SER A 32 16.91 -41.53 -19.86
CA SER A 32 17.49 -41.25 -18.55
C SER A 32 18.10 -39.85 -18.46
N ILE A 33 17.67 -39.06 -17.47
CA ILE A 33 18.26 -37.77 -17.11
C ILE A 33 19.59 -38.04 -16.37
N PRO A 34 20.76 -37.59 -16.88
CA PRO A 34 22.01 -37.65 -16.13
C PRO A 34 22.05 -36.59 -15.01
N PRO A 35 22.91 -36.77 -13.98
CA PRO A 35 23.00 -35.82 -12.87
C PRO A 35 23.46 -34.45 -13.38
N ILE A 36 22.78 -33.39 -12.95
CA ILE A 36 23.15 -31.99 -13.22
C ILE A 36 24.34 -31.57 -12.34
N GLU A 37 25.51 -32.14 -12.63
CA GLU A 37 26.80 -31.58 -12.26
C GLU A 37 27.38 -30.84 -13.47
N GLY A 38 27.00 -29.58 -13.63
CA GLY A 38 27.43 -28.82 -14.82
C GLY A 38 26.99 -27.37 -14.85
N ARG A 39 26.91 -26.69 -13.70
CA ARG A 39 26.44 -25.28 -13.65
C ARG A 39 27.51 -24.26 -14.06
N PHE A 40 28.65 -24.70 -14.60
CA PHE A 40 29.71 -23.80 -15.03
C PHE A 40 30.16 -24.17 -16.44
N ARG A 41 29.96 -23.23 -17.37
CA ARG A 41 30.55 -23.32 -18.70
C ARG A 41 32.05 -22.98 -18.61
N ALA A 42 32.90 -23.79 -19.23
CA ALA A 42 34.36 -23.64 -19.13
C ALA A 42 34.87 -22.34 -19.77
N ASP A 43 34.15 -21.86 -20.77
CA ASP A 43 34.35 -20.62 -21.52
C ASP A 43 33.70 -19.39 -20.86
N GLN A 44 33.02 -19.56 -19.73
CA GLN A 44 32.42 -18.42 -19.03
C GLN A 44 33.53 -17.57 -18.38
N PRO A 45 33.64 -16.27 -18.68
CA PRO A 45 34.63 -15.40 -18.06
C PRO A 45 34.37 -15.33 -16.55
N ARG A 46 35.33 -15.85 -15.77
CA ARG A 46 35.25 -15.83 -14.30
C ARG A 46 35.82 -14.52 -13.78
N ILE A 47 35.10 -13.89 -12.86
CA ILE A 47 35.66 -12.81 -12.04
C ILE A 47 36.80 -13.44 -11.22
N PRO A 48 38.05 -12.91 -11.28
CA PRO A 48 39.15 -13.45 -10.51
C PRO A 48 38.79 -13.54 -9.02
N ALA A 49 39.28 -14.56 -8.33
CA ALA A 49 39.18 -14.60 -6.88
C ALA A 49 39.81 -13.31 -6.33
N GLY A 50 39.00 -12.52 -5.60
CA GLY A 50 39.46 -11.26 -5.02
C GLY A 50 40.65 -11.51 -4.10
N ASN A 51 41.64 -10.61 -4.16
CA ASN A 51 42.80 -10.66 -3.28
C ASN A 51 42.32 -10.48 -1.81
N PRO A 52 42.73 -11.32 -0.83
CA PRO A 52 42.32 -11.17 0.57
C PRO A 52 42.64 -9.79 1.18
N ASP A 53 43.58 -9.05 0.58
CA ASP A 53 43.96 -7.70 0.98
C ASP A 53 43.20 -6.57 0.25
N GLY A 54 42.31 -6.92 -0.71
CA GLY A 54 41.52 -5.97 -1.51
C GLY A 54 42.29 -5.37 -2.71
N GLY A 55 41.59 -5.13 -3.82
CA GLY A 55 42.18 -4.53 -5.03
C GLY A 55 42.32 -3.00 -4.94
N GLN A 56 43.44 -2.46 -5.44
CA GLN A 56 43.67 -1.02 -5.57
C GLN A 56 43.12 -0.53 -6.92
N TRP A 57 42.24 0.46 -6.89
CA TRP A 57 41.85 1.21 -8.09
C TRP A 57 42.82 2.37 -8.25
N VAL A 58 43.49 2.43 -9.40
CA VAL A 58 44.29 3.59 -9.81
C VAL A 58 43.46 4.44 -10.77
N ASP A 59 43.40 5.75 -10.56
CA ASP A 59 42.94 6.67 -11.60
C ASP A 59 44.12 6.96 -12.55
N GLU A 60 43.82 7.16 -13.82
CA GLU A 60 44.81 7.66 -14.78
C GLU A 60 44.87 9.19 -14.64
N GLY A 61 45.65 9.68 -13.67
CA GLY A 61 45.74 11.11 -13.45
C GLY A 61 46.73 11.57 -12.39
N SER A 62 48.04 11.49 -12.68
CA SER A 62 49.08 12.39 -12.13
C SER A 62 49.06 12.65 -10.61
N GLY A 63 49.80 11.84 -9.84
CA GLY A 63 50.28 12.23 -8.51
C GLY A 63 50.35 11.08 -7.52
N ASN A 64 51.53 10.49 -7.40
CA ASN A 64 51.86 9.33 -6.58
C ASN A 64 51.51 9.53 -5.08
N ARG A 65 50.26 9.26 -4.68
CA ARG A 65 49.86 9.03 -3.29
C ARG A 65 48.85 7.87 -3.25
N PRO A 66 49.23 6.67 -2.78
CA PRO A 66 48.26 5.62 -2.57
C PRO A 66 47.20 6.11 -1.58
N ILE A 67 45.92 6.09 -1.99
CA ILE A 67 44.80 6.28 -1.08
C ILE A 67 44.76 5.05 -0.18
N LEU A 68 45.39 5.15 1.00
CA LEU A 68 45.27 4.14 2.04
C LEU A 68 43.83 4.10 2.53
N VAL A 69 43.06 3.11 2.10
CA VAL A 69 41.79 2.74 2.73
C VAL A 69 42.13 2.13 4.09
N SER A 70 42.40 2.98 5.08
CA SER A 70 42.74 2.53 6.42
C SER A 70 41.58 1.72 6.99
N ARG A 71 41.85 0.51 7.51
CA ARG A 71 40.97 -0.26 8.40
C ARG A 71 40.79 0.42 9.76
N ARG A 72 40.63 1.75 9.80
CA ARG A 72 40.17 2.40 11.02
C ARG A 72 38.70 2.03 11.16
N GLY A 73 38.41 1.20 12.17
CA GLY A 73 37.04 0.94 12.58
C GLY A 73 36.23 2.24 12.69
N PRO A 74 34.92 2.24 12.40
CA PRO A 74 34.13 3.45 12.21
C PRO A 74 34.35 4.43 13.36
N ARG A 75 34.95 5.58 13.06
CA ARG A 75 35.04 6.67 14.03
C ARG A 75 33.64 7.19 14.27
N GLY A 76 33.10 6.88 15.45
CA GLY A 76 31.81 7.37 15.94
C GLY A 76 30.64 6.83 15.12
N GLY A 77 30.03 5.74 15.59
CA GLY A 77 28.75 5.30 15.02
C GLY A 77 27.76 6.47 14.99
N ARG A 78 27.03 6.62 13.89
CA ARG A 78 26.00 7.66 13.75
C ARG A 78 25.07 7.57 14.95
N GLN A 79 24.59 8.71 15.44
CA GLN A 79 23.72 8.75 16.61
C GLN A 79 22.32 9.21 16.19
N VAL A 80 21.31 8.55 16.72
CA VAL A 80 19.90 8.94 16.56
C VAL A 80 19.35 9.31 17.93
N ARG A 81 18.56 10.39 17.99
CA ARG A 81 17.92 10.82 19.22
C ARG A 81 16.54 10.20 19.35
N ILE A 82 16.33 9.40 20.39
CA ILE A 82 15.04 8.76 20.70
C ILE A 82 14.68 9.11 22.14
N LEU A 83 13.49 9.68 22.35
CA LEU A 83 13.02 10.16 23.66
C LEU A 83 14.07 11.02 24.41
N GLY A 84 14.78 11.89 23.68
CA GLY A 84 15.81 12.78 24.23
C GLY A 84 17.19 12.14 24.42
N ARG A 85 17.32 10.82 24.37
CA ARG A 85 18.57 10.08 24.51
C ARG A 85 19.25 9.84 23.17
N LEU A 86 20.56 10.07 23.10
CA LEU A 86 21.38 9.71 21.94
C LEU A 86 21.70 8.20 21.98
N GLN A 87 21.41 7.51 20.88
CA GLN A 87 21.71 6.10 20.70
C GLN A 87 22.65 5.92 19.50
N THR A 88 23.76 5.25 19.73
CA THR A 88 24.69 4.83 18.67
C THR A 88 24.02 3.73 17.84
N ILE A 89 24.02 3.90 16.52
CA ILE A 89 23.47 2.91 15.59
C ILE A 89 24.57 2.19 14.81
N THR A 90 24.33 0.92 14.50
CA THR A 90 25.19 0.17 13.58
C THR A 90 24.97 0.63 12.14
N PRO A 91 25.92 0.42 11.22
CA PRO A 91 25.72 0.71 9.80
C PRO A 91 24.47 0.01 9.21
N ALA A 92 24.18 -1.22 9.64
CA ALA A 92 22.99 -1.95 9.20
C ALA A 92 21.68 -1.30 9.71
N GLN A 93 21.68 -0.84 10.96
CA GLN A 93 20.55 -0.11 11.53
C GLN A 93 20.33 1.23 10.86
N GLU A 94 21.39 1.93 10.48
CA GLU A 94 21.32 3.18 9.75
C GLU A 94 20.58 3.03 8.42
N VAL A 95 20.98 2.03 7.63
CA VAL A 95 20.35 1.76 6.34
C VAL A 95 18.87 1.36 6.52
N ARG A 96 18.56 0.47 7.46
CA ARG A 96 17.18 0.04 7.73
C ARG A 96 16.30 1.18 8.22
N LEU A 97 16.82 2.04 9.08
CA LEU A 97 16.11 3.23 9.55
C LEU A 97 15.85 4.22 8.41
N ALA A 98 16.85 4.47 7.55
CA ALA A 98 16.68 5.35 6.40
C ALA A 98 15.61 4.82 5.43
N ILE A 99 15.66 3.52 5.09
CA ILE A 99 14.69 2.88 4.20
C ILE A 99 13.27 2.94 4.80
N SER A 100 13.11 2.55 6.07
CA SER A 100 11.80 2.54 6.74
C SER A 100 11.21 3.96 6.85
N THR A 101 12.04 4.97 7.14
CA THR A 101 11.61 6.37 7.21
C THR A 101 11.10 6.87 5.85
N SER A 102 11.85 6.60 4.77
CA SER A 102 11.46 7.00 3.41
C SER A 102 10.15 6.33 2.97
N ARG A 103 9.99 5.03 3.22
CA ARG A 103 8.75 4.29 2.91
C ARG A 103 7.55 4.82 3.66
N MET A 104 7.71 5.10 4.96
CA MET A 104 6.66 5.70 5.78
C MET A 104 6.24 7.07 5.22
N GLN A 105 7.20 7.95 4.95
CA GLN A 105 6.90 9.29 4.40
C GLN A 105 6.18 9.23 3.06
N GLU A 106 6.57 8.32 2.17
CA GLU A 106 5.90 8.12 0.88
C GLU A 106 4.46 7.63 1.05
N ALA A 107 4.23 6.65 1.93
CA ALA A 107 2.90 6.12 2.22
C ALA A 107 1.99 7.20 2.84
N LEU A 108 2.52 8.00 3.77
CA LEU A 108 1.79 9.15 4.35
C LEU A 108 1.42 10.18 3.28
N ARG A 109 2.37 10.55 2.40
CA ARG A 109 2.09 11.46 1.26
C ARG A 109 0.97 10.91 0.38
N ALA A 110 0.94 9.60 0.14
CA ALA A 110 -0.11 8.99 -0.67
C ALA A 110 -1.50 9.14 -0.07
N VAL A 111 -1.63 9.01 1.25
CA VAL A 111 -2.90 9.27 1.97
C VAL A 111 -3.21 10.78 1.97
N HIS A 112 -2.24 11.62 2.33
CA HIS A 112 -2.43 13.06 2.49
C HIS A 112 -2.79 13.80 1.21
N ARG A 113 -2.38 13.31 0.03
CA ARG A 113 -2.85 13.83 -1.27
C ARG A 113 -4.38 13.85 -1.38
N ARG A 114 -5.06 12.97 -0.65
CA ARG A 114 -6.53 12.81 -0.67
C ARG A 114 -7.18 13.19 0.66
N GLU A 115 -6.51 12.89 1.77
CA GLU A 115 -6.97 13.12 3.14
C GLU A 115 -5.92 13.88 3.96
N PRO A 116 -5.80 15.21 3.80
CA PRO A 116 -4.73 16.00 4.41
C PRO A 116 -4.67 15.92 5.94
N ASN A 117 -5.81 15.65 6.59
CA ASN A 117 -5.93 15.62 8.05
C ASN A 117 -5.84 14.21 8.65
N TRP A 118 -5.68 13.16 7.83
CA TRP A 118 -5.55 11.80 8.35
C TRP A 118 -4.23 11.64 9.11
N LYS A 119 -4.30 10.94 10.24
CA LYS A 119 -3.13 10.64 11.08
C LYS A 119 -3.09 9.14 11.36
N PRO A 120 -1.90 8.52 11.30
CA PRO A 120 -1.73 7.13 11.68
C PRO A 120 -1.91 6.95 13.19
N THR A 121 -2.10 5.70 13.59
CA THR A 121 -2.15 5.32 15.00
C THR A 121 -0.81 5.61 15.67
N PRO A 122 -0.78 6.38 16.77
CA PRO A 122 0.47 6.68 17.48
C PRO A 122 1.18 5.39 17.94
N GLN A 123 2.48 5.30 17.68
CA GLN A 123 3.34 4.20 18.11
C GLN A 123 4.29 4.68 19.21
N ILE A 124 4.56 3.84 20.20
CA ILE A 124 5.53 4.11 21.27
C ILE A 124 6.75 3.22 21.06
N TYR A 125 7.95 3.80 21.13
CA TYR A 125 9.22 3.09 20.99
C TYR A 125 10.32 3.81 21.77
N GLU A 126 11.30 3.04 22.24
CA GLU A 126 12.44 3.55 23.02
C GLU A 126 13.80 3.17 22.40
N THR A 127 13.78 2.34 21.36
CA THR A 127 14.99 1.80 20.71
C THR A 127 14.94 2.06 19.22
N VAL A 128 16.09 1.98 18.56
CA VAL A 128 16.21 2.15 17.11
C VAL A 128 15.42 1.06 16.36
N GLU A 129 15.45 -0.18 16.82
CA GLU A 129 14.62 -1.27 16.25
C GLU A 129 13.13 -1.03 16.49
N GLY A 130 12.76 -0.45 17.65
CA GLY A 130 11.39 -0.03 17.93
C GLY A 130 10.92 1.05 16.95
N LEU A 131 11.76 2.04 16.67
CA LEU A 131 11.51 3.10 15.69
C LEU A 131 11.34 2.52 14.27
N ILE A 132 12.20 1.58 13.87
CA ILE A 132 12.07 0.90 12.57
C ILE A 132 10.72 0.19 12.47
N ARG A 133 10.34 -0.59 13.49
CA ARG A 133 9.03 -1.27 13.54
C ARG A 133 7.86 -0.29 13.52
N ALA A 134 7.98 0.85 14.21
CA ALA A 134 6.96 1.90 14.19
C ALA A 134 6.78 2.49 12.79
N ASN A 135 7.87 2.81 12.08
CA ASN A 135 7.83 3.28 10.70
C ASN A 135 7.16 2.24 9.78
N GLU A 136 7.51 0.96 9.93
CA GLU A 136 6.92 -0.14 9.15
C GLU A 136 5.41 -0.28 9.41
N ALA A 137 4.98 -0.24 10.68
CA ALA A 137 3.56 -0.30 11.04
C ALA A 137 2.77 0.89 10.47
N THR A 138 3.30 2.12 10.59
CA THR A 138 2.70 3.31 9.97
C THR A 138 2.63 3.20 8.44
N THR A 139 3.66 2.63 7.80
CA THR A 139 3.67 2.38 6.36
C THR A 139 2.52 1.47 5.95
N GLN A 140 2.35 0.34 6.63
CA GLN A 140 1.28 -0.63 6.36
C GLN A 140 -0.11 0.01 6.54
N GLU A 141 -0.32 0.73 7.65
CA GLU A 141 -1.57 1.41 7.94
C GLU A 141 -1.91 2.44 6.85
N ALA A 142 -0.94 3.28 6.47
CA ALA A 142 -1.12 4.30 5.44
C ALA A 142 -1.38 3.68 4.05
N MET A 143 -0.68 2.59 3.69
CA MET A 143 -0.93 1.87 2.45
C MET A 143 -2.34 1.29 2.40
N LEU A 144 -2.80 0.65 3.48
CA LEU A 144 -4.17 0.14 3.58
C LEU A 144 -5.20 1.27 3.46
N ARG A 145 -4.95 2.41 4.12
CA ARG A 145 -5.82 3.58 4.02
C ARG A 145 -5.88 4.12 2.58
N ALA A 146 -4.74 4.21 1.90
CA ALA A 146 -4.66 4.65 0.52
C ALA A 146 -5.40 3.70 -0.44
N LEU A 147 -5.32 2.39 -0.22
CA LEU A 147 -6.09 1.39 -0.98
C LEU A 147 -7.59 1.53 -0.72
N GLN A 148 -8.01 1.61 0.54
CA GLN A 148 -9.42 1.84 0.91
C GLN A 148 -9.97 3.12 0.28
N ALA A 149 -9.17 4.18 0.19
CA ALA A 149 -9.57 5.43 -0.45
C ALA A 149 -9.67 5.33 -1.99
N LYS A 150 -9.01 4.34 -2.61
CA LYS A 150 -9.12 4.05 -4.05
C LYS A 150 -10.30 3.15 -4.40
N LEU A 151 -10.74 2.31 -3.47
CA LEU A 151 -11.92 1.47 -3.68
C LEU A 151 -13.17 2.36 -3.81
N PRO A 152 -14.05 2.09 -4.78
CA PRO A 152 -15.34 2.77 -4.84
C PRO A 152 -16.10 2.52 -3.53
N GLN A 153 -16.66 3.57 -2.93
CA GLN A 153 -17.48 3.53 -1.70
C GLN A 153 -18.86 2.91 -1.94
N THR A 154 -18.92 1.89 -2.79
CA THR A 154 -20.10 1.09 -3.14
C THR A 154 -19.78 -0.34 -2.72
N GLY A 155 -20.03 -0.67 -1.46
CA GLY A 155 -19.70 -1.97 -0.87
C GLY A 155 -19.80 -1.96 0.66
N LEU A 156 -19.90 -3.15 1.25
CA LEU A 156 -19.87 -3.32 2.71
C LEU A 156 -18.48 -2.96 3.23
N GLY A 157 -18.41 -1.93 4.08
CA GLY A 157 -17.18 -1.59 4.78
C GLY A 157 -16.86 -2.58 5.92
N PRO A 158 -15.63 -2.56 6.45
CA PRO A 158 -15.14 -3.53 7.45
C PRO A 158 -15.87 -3.47 8.80
N TYR A 159 -16.67 -2.44 9.04
CA TYR A 159 -17.45 -2.25 10.27
C TYR A 159 -18.94 -2.58 10.08
N ALA A 160 -19.33 -3.12 8.94
CA ALA A 160 -20.68 -3.58 8.63
C ALA A 160 -21.06 -4.87 9.39
N LYS A 161 -21.13 -4.78 10.72
CA LYS A 161 -21.35 -5.94 11.61
C LYS A 161 -22.82 -6.30 11.83
N GLU A 162 -23.68 -5.28 11.89
CA GLU A 162 -25.13 -5.42 12.03
C GLU A 162 -25.83 -4.43 11.10
N TRP A 163 -27.10 -4.69 10.79
CA TRP A 163 -27.91 -3.90 9.87
C TRP A 163 -29.38 -3.88 10.28
N VAL A 164 -30.13 -2.89 9.78
CA VAL A 164 -31.60 -2.97 9.77
C VAL A 164 -32.08 -3.44 8.40
N VAL A 165 -33.26 -4.05 8.36
CA VAL A 165 -33.91 -4.41 7.10
C VAL A 165 -34.26 -3.13 6.35
N ALA A 166 -33.90 -3.07 5.08
CA ALA A 166 -34.25 -1.93 4.24
C ALA A 166 -35.77 -1.88 4.03
N PRO A 167 -36.42 -0.72 4.21
CA PRO A 167 -37.84 -0.58 3.89
C PRO A 167 -38.10 -0.87 2.41
N GLU A 168 -39.26 -1.43 2.10
CA GLU A 168 -39.66 -1.74 0.71
C GLU A 168 -39.71 -0.50 -0.19
N THR A 169 -39.99 0.66 0.41
CA THR A 169 -40.05 1.97 -0.25
C THR A 169 -38.89 2.86 0.20
N ASN A 170 -38.53 3.88 -0.59
CA ASN A 170 -37.50 4.86 -0.21
C ASN A 170 -38.02 5.88 0.84
N ARG A 171 -38.92 5.45 1.71
CA ARG A 171 -39.42 6.31 2.78
C ARG A 171 -38.31 6.63 3.76
N ARG A 172 -38.46 7.75 4.45
CA ARG A 172 -37.60 8.04 5.60
C ARG A 172 -37.82 6.98 6.68
N PHE A 173 -36.77 6.73 7.46
CA PHE A 173 -36.88 5.87 8.63
C PHE A 173 -37.85 6.46 9.63
N ASN A 174 -38.65 5.57 10.22
CA ASN A 174 -39.39 5.89 11.41
C ASN A 174 -38.45 5.95 12.62
N TRP A 175 -38.98 6.36 13.76
CA TRP A 175 -38.17 6.56 14.96
C TRP A 175 -37.50 5.26 15.46
N THR A 176 -38.18 4.11 15.36
CA THR A 176 -37.63 2.81 15.78
C THR A 176 -36.48 2.38 14.89
N GLU A 177 -36.64 2.48 13.56
CA GLU A 177 -35.59 2.17 12.59
C GLU A 177 -34.38 3.08 12.76
N GLN A 178 -34.61 4.38 12.96
CA GLN A 178 -33.53 5.34 13.20
C GLN A 178 -32.81 5.07 14.51
N SER A 179 -33.55 4.71 15.58
CA SER A 179 -32.98 4.36 16.88
C SER A 179 -32.11 3.10 16.80
N GLU A 180 -32.51 2.13 15.98
CA GLU A 180 -31.74 0.91 15.77
C GLU A 180 -30.48 1.15 14.95
N ILE A 181 -30.57 1.94 13.87
CA ILE A 181 -29.38 2.38 13.12
C ILE A 181 -28.42 3.15 14.02
N ASP A 182 -28.94 4.01 14.89
CA ASP A 182 -28.15 4.74 15.86
C ASP A 182 -27.48 3.81 16.89
N ARG A 183 -28.19 2.80 17.39
CA ARG A 183 -27.64 1.78 18.30
C ARG A 183 -26.49 1.03 17.64
N ILE A 184 -26.68 0.55 16.41
CA ILE A 184 -25.64 -0.13 15.63
C ILE A 184 -24.44 0.81 15.41
N GLY A 185 -24.70 2.05 14.99
CA GLY A 185 -23.66 3.05 14.74
C GLY A 185 -22.85 3.42 15.99
N ARG A 186 -23.48 3.49 17.17
CA ARG A 186 -22.76 3.72 18.44
C ARG A 186 -21.97 2.48 18.88
N THR A 187 -22.47 1.28 18.58
CA THR A 187 -21.84 0.01 18.98
C THR A 187 -20.61 -0.30 18.13
N TYR A 188 -20.77 -0.30 16.80
CA TYR A 188 -19.76 -0.76 15.84
C TYR A 188 -19.15 0.36 15.01
N GLY A 189 -19.75 1.55 15.01
CA GLY A 189 -19.32 2.68 14.21
C GLY A 189 -20.01 2.77 12.86
N CYS A 190 -19.70 3.83 12.12
CA CYS A 190 -19.99 3.94 10.69
C CYS A 190 -19.45 2.70 9.99
N HIS A 191 -20.27 2.02 9.19
CA HIS A 191 -19.93 0.73 8.61
C HIS A 191 -18.70 0.79 7.68
N TRP A 192 -18.40 1.98 7.14
CA TRP A 192 -17.22 2.23 6.32
C TRP A 192 -15.98 2.59 7.13
N CYS A 193 -16.03 3.65 7.96
CA CYS A 193 -14.83 4.18 8.64
C CYS A 193 -14.72 3.83 10.14
N GLY A 194 -15.70 3.15 10.73
CA GLY A 194 -15.71 2.73 12.13
C GLY A 194 -15.97 3.85 13.15
N ARG A 195 -16.20 5.09 12.70
CA ARG A 195 -16.45 6.22 13.61
C ARG A 195 -17.75 6.03 14.38
N LYS A 196 -17.69 6.06 15.71
CA LYS A 196 -18.85 5.90 16.63
C LYS A 196 -19.67 7.18 16.85
N THR A 197 -19.31 8.26 16.18
CA THR A 197 -20.09 9.51 16.12
C THR A 197 -20.62 9.75 14.71
N SER A 198 -21.89 10.13 14.60
CA SER A 198 -22.51 10.33 13.29
C SER A 198 -22.01 11.59 12.59
N GLY A 199 -21.69 12.65 13.34
CA GLY A 199 -21.32 13.95 12.79
C GLY A 199 -22.49 14.72 12.17
N THR A 200 -23.73 14.25 12.34
CA THR A 200 -24.94 15.01 11.95
C THR A 200 -25.34 15.98 13.06
N PRO A 201 -26.04 17.09 12.77
CA PRO A 201 -26.45 18.05 13.79
C PRO A 201 -27.31 17.47 14.91
N ARG A 202 -28.08 16.42 14.62
CA ARG A 202 -28.97 15.74 15.58
C ARG A 202 -28.34 14.48 16.20
N GLY A 203 -27.09 14.15 15.86
CA GLY A 203 -26.40 12.97 16.40
C GLY A 203 -26.87 11.62 15.84
N HIS A 204 -27.77 11.61 14.85
CA HIS A 204 -28.27 10.41 14.20
C HIS A 204 -27.33 9.92 13.10
N PHE A 205 -27.13 8.62 12.99
CA PHE A 205 -26.45 7.99 11.86
C PHE A 205 -27.36 7.98 10.62
N ILE A 206 -26.76 8.12 9.44
CA ILE A 206 -27.49 8.06 8.16
C ILE A 206 -27.58 6.61 7.72
N GLY A 207 -28.78 6.16 7.30
CA GLY A 207 -28.95 4.83 6.73
C GLY A 207 -28.40 4.73 5.32
N ASP A 208 -27.36 3.92 5.12
CA ASP A 208 -26.79 3.66 3.80
C ASP A 208 -27.43 2.44 3.12
N HIS A 209 -28.00 2.68 1.95
CA HIS A 209 -28.59 1.67 1.09
C HIS A 209 -27.52 1.18 0.11
N GLN A 210 -26.72 0.19 0.50
CA GLN A 210 -25.73 -0.39 -0.41
C GLN A 210 -26.47 -1.14 -1.54
N VAL A 211 -26.10 -0.80 -2.78
CA VAL A 211 -26.70 -1.03 -4.12
C VAL A 211 -27.82 -0.07 -4.57
N PRO A 212 -27.64 0.63 -5.72
CA PRO A 212 -28.72 1.32 -6.41
C PRO A 212 -29.83 0.35 -6.83
N LYS A 213 -31.09 0.80 -6.77
CA LYS A 213 -32.27 -0.01 -7.11
C LYS A 213 -32.24 -0.66 -8.49
N SER A 214 -31.52 -0.06 -9.44
CA SER A 214 -31.33 -0.59 -10.80
C SER A 214 -30.49 -1.87 -10.86
N VAL A 215 -29.79 -2.22 -9.78
CA VAL A 215 -28.91 -3.39 -9.68
C VAL A 215 -29.46 -4.44 -8.69
N GLY A 216 -30.41 -4.06 -7.82
CA GLY A 216 -31.12 -4.95 -6.89
C GLY A 216 -31.93 -4.19 -5.84
N LYS A 217 -32.80 -4.88 -5.08
CA LYS A 217 -33.45 -4.29 -3.89
C LYS A 217 -32.45 -4.37 -2.73
N PRO A 218 -31.91 -3.24 -2.21
CA PRO A 218 -31.10 -3.30 -1.00
C PRO A 218 -31.96 -3.94 0.09
N SER A 219 -31.47 -5.01 0.71
CA SER A 219 -32.15 -5.71 1.81
C SER A 219 -31.66 -5.24 3.17
N ARG A 220 -30.52 -4.54 3.20
CA ARG A 220 -29.80 -4.17 4.42
C ARG A 220 -29.41 -2.71 4.39
N ILE A 221 -29.55 -2.05 5.52
CA ILE A 221 -29.10 -0.70 5.76
C ILE A 221 -28.06 -0.71 6.87
N TYR A 222 -26.96 -0.02 6.62
CA TYR A 222 -25.87 0.12 7.58
C TYR A 222 -25.73 1.57 8.06
N PRO A 223 -25.20 1.80 9.28
CA PRO A 223 -24.99 3.14 9.79
C PRO A 223 -23.85 3.85 9.06
N HIS A 224 -24.11 5.08 8.64
CA HIS A 224 -23.16 5.95 7.98
C HIS A 224 -22.93 7.23 8.78
N CYS A 225 -21.68 7.68 8.86
CA CYS A 225 -21.41 9.04 9.36
C CYS A 225 -21.64 10.06 8.23
N TRP A 226 -21.89 11.30 8.62
CA TRP A 226 -22.12 12.45 7.75
C TRP A 226 -21.05 12.59 6.68
N TRP A 227 -19.77 12.50 7.07
CA TRP A 227 -18.65 12.66 6.14
C TRP A 227 -18.62 11.57 5.07
N CYS A 228 -18.70 10.30 5.48
CA CYS A 228 -18.71 9.22 4.51
C CYS A 228 -19.96 9.32 3.62
N SER A 229 -21.13 9.71 4.17
CA SER A 229 -22.40 9.68 3.42
C SER A 229 -22.37 10.71 2.29
N ASN A 230 -21.86 11.90 2.59
CA ASN A 230 -21.63 12.94 1.58
C ASN A 230 -20.57 12.53 0.55
N SER A 231 -19.53 11.80 0.96
CA SER A 231 -18.52 11.26 0.04
C SER A 231 -19.13 10.26 -0.95
N GLN A 232 -20.03 9.39 -0.49
CA GLN A 232 -20.75 8.44 -1.36
C GLN A 232 -21.73 9.16 -2.30
N GLY A 233 -22.52 10.12 -1.79
CA GLY A 233 -23.45 10.92 -2.60
C GLY A 233 -22.74 11.75 -3.69
N GLY A 234 -21.54 12.27 -3.40
CA GLY A 234 -20.70 12.99 -4.35
C GLY A 234 -20.11 12.12 -5.47
N LEU A 235 -20.00 10.80 -5.27
CA LEU A 235 -19.59 9.85 -6.30
C LEU A 235 -20.75 9.50 -7.25
N LEU A 236 -21.96 9.37 -6.72
CA LEU A 236 -23.16 9.10 -7.53
C LEU A 236 -23.58 10.31 -8.37
N SER A 237 -23.42 11.54 -7.86
CA SER A 237 -23.77 12.76 -8.61
C SER A 237 -22.82 13.09 -9.78
N LYS A 238 -21.56 12.62 -9.72
CA LYS A 238 -20.55 12.82 -10.76
C LYS A 238 -20.58 11.76 -11.86
N ARG A 239 -21.33 10.67 -11.68
CA ARG A 239 -21.67 9.70 -12.74
C ARG A 239 -23.06 10.01 -13.28
N ARG A 240 -23.20 11.16 -13.95
CA ARG A 240 -24.34 11.37 -14.86
C ARG A 240 -24.02 10.61 -16.14
N PHE A 241 -24.84 9.61 -16.47
CA PHE A 241 -24.95 9.10 -17.84
C PHE A 241 -25.64 10.16 -18.70
#